data_AF-Q8N098-F1
#
_entry.id   AF-Q8N098-F1
#
_cell.length_a   1.000
_cell.length_b   1.000
_cell.length_c   1.000
_cell.angle_alpha   90.00
_cell.angle_beta   90.00
_cell.angle_gamma   90.00
#
_symmetry.space_group_name_H-M   'P 1'
#
loop_
_entity.id
_entity.type
_entity.pdbx_description
1 polymer ?
#
loop_
_entity_poly.entity_id
_entity_poly.type
_entity_poly.pdbx_seq_one_letter_code
_entity_poly.pdbx_strand_id
1 'polypeptide(L)'
;LKAINPKVTVTFIPYDVTVPIAETKKLLKTIFDKLKTVDVLINGAGILDDHQIKRTIAVNYTGLVNTTTAILDFWDKRKGGPGGIICNIGSVTGFN
;
A
#
# COMPACT_ATOMS: atom_id res chain seq x y z
N LEU A 1 6.80 -5.95 -17.56
CA LEU A 1 7.99 -6.11 -16.68
C LEU A 1 8.74 -7.41 -16.91
N LYS A 2 8.14 -8.59 -16.71
CA LYS A 2 8.85 -9.88 -16.92
C LYS A 2 9.41 -10.05 -18.34
N ALA A 3 8.73 -9.53 -19.35
CA ALA A 3 9.23 -9.49 -20.74
C ALA A 3 10.40 -8.52 -20.96
N ILE A 4 10.56 -7.51 -20.10
CA ILE A 4 11.60 -6.46 -20.20
C ILE A 4 12.83 -6.84 -19.35
N ASN A 5 12.59 -7.38 -18.15
CA ASN A 5 13.63 -7.88 -17.26
C ASN A 5 13.18 -9.22 -16.63
N PRO A 6 13.54 -10.36 -17.24
CA PRO A 6 13.07 -11.67 -16.79
C PRO A 6 13.69 -12.14 -15.47
N LYS A 7 14.77 -11.48 -14.99
CA LYS A 7 15.37 -11.75 -13.68
C LYS A 7 14.51 -11.26 -12.52
N VAL A 8 13.56 -10.36 -12.77
CA VAL A 8 12.66 -9.82 -11.74
C VAL A 8 11.48 -10.76 -11.55
N THR A 9 11.29 -11.19 -10.30
CA THR A 9 10.09 -11.91 -9.88
C THR A 9 8.94 -10.91 -9.74
N VAL A 10 7.86 -11.12 -10.50
CA VAL A 10 6.64 -10.32 -10.42
C VAL A 10 5.52 -11.21 -9.89
N THR A 11 4.87 -10.77 -8.81
CA THR A 11 3.69 -11.42 -8.24
C THR A 11 2.54 -10.43 -8.23
N PHE A 12 1.34 -10.89 -8.58
CA PHE A 12 0.12 -10.11 -8.51
C PHE A 12 -0.78 -10.66 -7.40
N ILE A 13 -1.36 -9.76 -6.60
CA ILE A 13 -2.34 -10.11 -5.59
C ILE A 13 -3.50 -9.10 -5.72
N PRO A 14 -4.75 -9.55 -5.94
CA PRO A 14 -5.90 -8.66 -5.91
C PRO A 14 -6.00 -7.95 -4.56
N TYR A 15 -6.19 -6.64 -4.59
CA TYR A 15 -6.30 -5.82 -3.39
C TYR A 15 -7.21 -4.63 -3.63
N ASP A 16 -8.19 -4.44 -2.74
CA ASP A 16 -9.03 -3.25 -2.66
C ASP A 16 -8.61 -2.44 -1.43
N VAL A 17 -8.13 -1.21 -1.64
CA VAL A 17 -7.63 -0.34 -0.57
C VAL A 17 -8.74 0.13 0.40
N THR A 18 -10.01 -0.07 0.04
CA THR A 18 -11.16 0.34 0.86
C THR A 18 -11.57 -0.72 1.90
N VAL A 19 -10.93 -1.89 1.90
CA VAL A 19 -11.18 -2.92 2.92
C VAL A 19 -10.71 -2.48 4.31
N PRO A 20 -11.26 -3.06 5.40
CA PRO A 20 -10.79 -2.78 6.74
C PRO A 20 -9.28 -3.05 6.91
N ILE A 21 -8.63 -2.32 7.82
CA ILE A 21 -7.20 -2.49 8.14
C ILE A 21 -6.83 -3.94 8.43
N ALA A 22 -7.70 -4.70 9.13
CA ALA A 22 -7.47 -6.09 9.45
C ALA A 22 -7.28 -6.99 8.21
N GLU A 23 -8.05 -6.77 7.15
CA GLU A 23 -7.91 -7.51 5.88
C GLU A 23 -6.63 -7.11 5.14
N THR A 24 -6.27 -5.82 5.17
CA THR A 24 -4.99 -5.36 4.64
C THR A 24 -3.81 -5.99 5.39
N LYS A 25 -3.87 -6.10 6.72
CA LYS A 25 -2.85 -6.77 7.53
C LYS A 25 -2.72 -8.25 7.18
N LYS A 26 -3.84 -8.96 6.96
CA LYS A 26 -3.84 -10.37 6.54
C LYS A 26 -3.18 -10.56 5.17
N LEU A 27 -3.47 -9.67 4.22
CA LEU A 27 -2.81 -9.65 2.92
C LEU A 27 -1.30 -9.42 3.04
N LEU A 28 -0.91 -8.37 3.78
CA LEU A 28 0.50 -8.04 4.02
C LEU A 28 1.23 -9.20 4.71
N LYS A 29 0.61 -9.86 5.68
CA LYS A 29 1.19 -11.05 6.31
C LYS A 29 1.53 -12.12 5.27
N THR A 30 0.65 -12.37 4.31
CA THR A 30 0.90 -13.33 3.22
C THR A 30 2.11 -12.92 2.35
N ILE A 31 2.34 -11.61 2.17
CA ILE A 31 3.49 -11.07 1.45
C ILE A 31 4.77 -11.23 2.27
N PHE A 32 4.78 -10.80 3.54
CA PHE A 32 5.94 -10.93 4.43
C PHE A 32 6.30 -12.39 4.72
N ASP A 33 5.33 -13.29 4.82
CA ASP A 33 5.58 -14.73 4.96
C ASP A 33 6.37 -15.29 3.77
N LYS A 34 6.13 -14.77 2.55
CA LYS A 34 6.80 -15.18 1.30
C LYS A 34 8.15 -14.49 1.08
N LEU A 35 8.18 -13.16 1.23
CA LEU A 35 9.35 -12.34 0.88
C LEU A 35 10.33 -12.17 2.06
N LYS A 36 9.88 -12.42 3.29
CA LYS A 36 10.59 -12.19 4.57
C LYS A 36 10.83 -10.72 4.89
N THR A 37 11.27 -9.96 3.90
CA THR A 37 11.52 -8.52 3.99
C THR A 37 10.78 -7.81 2.88
N VAL A 38 10.33 -6.59 3.17
CA VAL A 38 9.85 -5.62 2.20
C VAL A 38 10.59 -4.33 2.53
N ASP A 39 11.26 -3.74 1.54
CA ASP A 39 12.06 -2.52 1.73
C ASP A 39 11.25 -1.25 1.45
N VAL A 40 10.36 -1.32 0.45
CA VAL A 40 9.60 -0.17 -0.05
C VAL A 40 8.13 -0.53 -0.25
N LEU A 41 7.25 0.33 0.25
CA LEU A 41 5.83 0.34 -0.05
C LEU A 41 5.53 1.57 -0.89
N ILE A 42 4.83 1.39 -2.02
CA ILE A 42 4.36 2.49 -2.87
C ILE A 42 2.84 2.51 -2.82
N ASN A 43 2.26 3.53 -2.21
CA ASN A 43 0.81 3.74 -2.21
C ASN A 43 0.43 4.59 -3.44
N GLY A 44 -0.11 3.93 -4.46
CA GLY A 44 -0.47 4.55 -5.74
C GLY A 44 -1.94 4.42 -6.15
N ALA A 45 -2.81 3.93 -5.26
CA ALA A 45 -4.23 3.82 -5.56
C ALA A 45 -4.87 5.22 -5.58
N GLY A 46 -5.63 5.51 -6.63
CA GLY A 46 -6.33 6.79 -6.78
C GLY A 46 -7.45 6.70 -7.83
N ILE A 47 -8.54 7.42 -7.59
CA ILE A 47 -9.61 7.69 -8.54
C ILE A 47 -9.86 9.19 -8.65
N LEU A 48 -10.39 9.64 -9.80
CA LEU A 48 -10.75 11.03 -10.06
C LEU A 48 -12.19 11.05 -10.57
N ASP A 49 -13.13 11.16 -9.64
CA ASP A 49 -14.57 11.25 -9.90
C ASP A 49 -15.24 11.98 -8.73
N ASP A 50 -15.48 13.28 -8.91
CA ASP A 50 -16.07 14.12 -7.87
C ASP A 50 -17.57 13.88 -7.68
N HIS A 51 -18.22 13.09 -8.54
CA HIS A 51 -19.59 12.65 -8.32
C HIS A 51 -19.65 11.51 -7.29
N GLN A 52 -18.53 10.82 -7.06
CA GLN A 52 -18.39 9.74 -6.07
C GLN A 52 -17.59 10.18 -4.84
N ILE A 53 -17.96 11.31 -4.24
CA ILE A 53 -17.26 11.94 -3.09
C ILE A 53 -16.76 10.93 -2.04
N LYS A 54 -17.66 10.09 -1.50
CA LYS A 54 -17.30 9.11 -0.45
C LYS A 54 -16.25 8.10 -0.93
N ARG A 55 -16.36 7.66 -2.18
CA ARG A 55 -15.44 6.69 -2.77
C ARG A 55 -14.08 7.33 -3.05
N THR A 56 -14.06 8.55 -3.55
CA THR A 56 -12.82 9.30 -3.81
C THR A 56 -12.03 9.51 -2.52
N ILE A 57 -12.70 9.87 -1.43
CA ILE A 57 -12.07 9.95 -0.10
C ILE A 57 -11.60 8.57 0.38
N ALA A 58 -12.44 7.54 0.25
CA ALA A 58 -12.14 6.19 0.70
C ALA A 58 -10.91 5.59 -0.01
N VAL A 59 -10.76 5.82 -1.31
CA VAL A 59 -9.64 5.30 -2.11
C VAL A 59 -8.39 6.16 -1.91
N ASN A 60 -8.48 7.47 -2.17
CA ASN A 60 -7.29 8.32 -2.33
C ASN A 60 -6.67 8.70 -0.98
N TYR A 61 -7.47 8.75 0.09
CA TYR A 61 -7.01 9.17 1.40
C TYR A 61 -7.09 8.04 2.43
N THR A 62 -8.30 7.55 2.73
CA THR A 62 -8.49 6.54 3.78
C THR A 62 -7.74 5.25 3.45
N GLY A 63 -7.78 4.78 2.21
CA GLY A 63 -7.08 3.57 1.79
C GLY A 63 -5.56 3.68 1.90
N LEU A 64 -4.99 4.84 1.54
CA LEU A 64 -3.57 5.13 1.71
C LEU A 64 -3.16 5.12 3.19
N VAL A 65 -3.92 5.80 4.06
CA VAL A 65 -3.67 5.86 5.50
C VAL A 65 -3.80 4.46 6.12
N ASN A 66 -4.81 3.69 5.73
CA ASN A 66 -5.05 2.34 6.23
C ASN A 66 -3.94 1.36 5.81
N THR A 67 -3.48 1.41 4.56
CA THR A 67 -2.38 0.58 4.07
C THR A 67 -1.08 0.90 4.82
N THR A 68 -0.79 2.19 5.01
CA THR A 68 0.32 2.68 5.82
C THR A 68 0.22 2.20 7.27
N THR A 69 -0.95 2.30 7.88
CA THR A 69 -1.19 1.84 9.26
C THR A 69 -1.01 0.33 9.38
N ALA A 70 -1.46 -0.43 8.38
CA ALA A 70 -1.36 -1.88 8.37
C ALA A 70 0.10 -2.37 8.27
N ILE A 71 0.92 -1.76 7.41
CA ILE A 71 2.32 -2.20 7.23
C ILE A 71 3.20 -1.90 8.46
N LEU A 72 2.84 -0.91 9.29
CA LEU A 72 3.57 -0.61 10.52
C LEU A 72 3.55 -1.77 11.52
N ASP A 73 2.61 -2.72 11.47
CA ASP A 73 2.68 -3.93 12.31
C ASP A 73 3.88 -4.82 11.97
N PHE A 74 4.45 -4.69 10.77
CA PHE A 74 5.63 -5.41 10.32
C PHE A 74 6.90 -4.57 10.39
N TRP A 75 6.78 -3.24 10.31
CA TRP A 75 7.92 -2.31 10.21
C TRP A 75 8.20 -1.46 11.44
N ASP A 76 7.27 -1.32 12.39
CA ASP A 76 7.45 -0.43 13.55
C ASP A 76 8.66 -0.86 14.41
N LYS A 77 9.69 -0.01 14.43
CA LYS A 77 10.93 -0.25 15.20
C LYS A 77 10.68 -0.36 16.70
N ARG A 78 9.62 0.27 17.22
CA ARG A 78 9.21 0.14 18.64
C ARG A 78 8.70 -1.27 18.96
N LYS A 79 8.27 -2.00 17.95
CA LYS A 79 7.85 -3.42 18.02
C LYS A 79 8.95 -4.38 17.53
N GLY A 80 10.19 -3.89 17.35
CA GLY A 80 11.31 -4.68 16.84
C GLY A 80 11.31 -4.89 15.32
N GLY A 81 10.46 -4.19 14.56
CA GLY A 81 10.47 -4.24 13.10
C GLY A 81 11.72 -3.59 12.49
N PRO A 82 12.10 -3.96 11.25
CA PRO A 82 13.32 -3.45 10.60
C PRO A 82 13.20 -1.99 10.14
N GLY A 83 12.01 -1.40 10.18
CA GLY A 83 11.68 -0.19 9.43
C GLY A 83 11.49 -0.46 7.93
N GLY A 84 11.32 0.61 7.16
CA GLY A 84 11.12 0.57 5.72
C GLY A 84 10.90 1.97 5.16
N ILE A 85 10.65 2.05 3.85
CA ILE A 85 10.37 3.31 3.14
C ILE A 85 8.93 3.28 2.60
N ILE A 86 8.18 4.36 2.85
CA ILE A 86 6.85 4.57 2.25
C ILE A 86 6.96 5.70 1.23
N CYS A 87 6.59 5.41 -0.02
CA CYS A 87 6.41 6.40 -1.08
C CYS A 87 4.90 6.55 -1.36
N ASN A 88 4.36 7.72 -1.05
CA ASN A 88 2.97 8.06 -1.34
C ASN A 88 2.90 8.86 -2.64
N ILE A 89 2.13 8.38 -3.61
CA ILE A 89 1.87 9.14 -4.82
C ILE A 89 0.82 10.20 -4.49
N GLY A 90 1.27 11.45 -4.34
CA GLY A 90 0.40 12.61 -4.22
C GLY A 90 -0.01 13.18 -5.59
N SER A 91 -0.51 14.41 -5.58
CA SER A 91 -0.87 15.16 -6.78
C SER A 91 -0.51 16.64 -6.58
N VAL A 92 -0.14 17.32 -7.66
CA VAL A 92 0.06 18.78 -7.64
C VAL A 92 -1.19 19.55 -7.22
N THR A 93 -2.37 18.93 -7.35
CA THR A 93 -3.65 19.48 -6.88
C THR A 93 -3.73 19.61 -5.36
N GLY A 94 -2.83 18.98 -4.59
CA GLY A 94 -2.79 19.10 -3.13
C GLY A 94 -1.99 20.28 -2.59
N PHE A 95 -1.42 21.12 -3.44
CA PHE A 95 -0.51 22.21 -3.03
C PHE A 95 -1.14 23.61 -3.01
N ASN A 96 -2.41 23.76 -3.40
CA ASN A 96 -3.07 25.06 -3.59
C ASN A 96 -4.34 25.19 -2.77
#